data_AF-A0A7Z2ZF72-F1
#
_entry.id   AF-A0A7Z2ZF72-F1
#
_cell.length_a   1.000
_cell.length_b   1.000
_cell.length_c   1.000
_cell.angle_alpha   90.00
_cell.angle_beta   90.00
_cell.angle_gamma   90.00
#
_symmetry.space_group_name_H-M   'P 1'
#
loop_
_entity.id
_entity.type
_entity.pdbx_description
1 polymer ?
#
loop_
_entity_poly.entity_id
_entity_poly.type
_entity_poly.pdbx_seq_one_letter_code
_entity_poly.pdbx_strand_id
1 'polypeptide(L)'
;MKRSDHLTVTDIETVLNNSMQSVRSRCKVEADRTLTVQLNYQNEDFTVVGIGRDQYRDVQSLRQLGRHLLEEIEATIIMSAMRSNTPLRAKAQAH
;
A
#
# COMPACT_ATOMS: atom_id res chain seq x y z
N MET A 1 19.17 0.46 31.20
CA MET A 1 18.62 1.41 30.21
C MET A 1 17.53 0.69 29.42
N LYS A 2 16.26 1.04 29.59
CA LYS A 2 15.16 0.50 28.76
C LYS A 2 15.11 1.33 27.47
N ARG A 3 15.62 0.79 26.35
CA ARG A 3 15.34 1.37 25.03
C ARG A 3 13.87 1.12 24.76
N SER A 4 13.08 2.16 24.47
CA SER A 4 11.68 2.01 24.13
C SER A 4 11.53 1.01 22.98
N ASP A 5 10.76 -0.06 23.20
CA ASP A 5 10.47 -1.14 22.24
C ASP A 5 9.54 -0.67 21.09
N HIS A 6 9.73 0.55 20.61
CA HIS A 6 8.89 1.16 19.58
C HIS A 6 9.69 1.34 18.30
N LEU A 7 9.19 0.72 17.24
CA LEU A 7 9.70 0.93 15.88
C LEU A 7 9.60 2.42 15.51
N THR A 8 10.69 2.95 14.97
CA THR A 8 10.71 4.28 14.36
C THR A 8 10.03 4.24 13.00
N VAL A 9 9.69 5.42 12.45
CA VAL A 9 9.17 5.52 11.07
C VAL A 9 10.14 4.89 10.06
N THR A 10 11.44 5.10 10.23
CA THR A 10 12.46 4.51 9.36
C THR A 10 12.51 2.99 9.46
N ASP A 11 12.30 2.42 10.66
CA ASP A 11 12.19 0.95 10.81
C ASP A 11 10.95 0.42 10.10
N ILE A 12 9.82 1.11 10.22
CA ILE A 12 8.56 0.78 9.54
C ILE A 12 8.76 0.75 8.01
N GLU A 13 9.30 1.83 7.45
CA GLU A 13 9.60 1.94 6.01
C GLU A 13 10.55 0.82 5.54
N THR A 14 11.59 0.53 6.33
CA THR A 14 12.55 -0.53 6.00
C THR A 14 11.87 -1.89 5.93
N VAL A 15 11.02 -2.23 6.91
CA VAL A 15 10.31 -3.52 6.92
C VAL A 15 9.30 -3.60 5.77
N LEU A 16 8.55 -2.53 5.51
CA LEU A 16 7.57 -2.50 4.42
C LEU A 16 8.23 -2.63 3.05
N ASN A 17 9.30 -1.87 2.77
CA ASN A 17 10.06 -1.95 1.52
C ASN A 17 10.69 -3.34 1.31
N ASN A 18 11.18 -3.98 2.38
CA ASN A 18 11.70 -5.35 2.30
C ASN A 18 10.61 -6.39 2.06
N SER A 19 9.38 -6.14 2.54
CA SER A 19 8.25 -7.06 2.41
C SER A 19 7.54 -6.91 1.06
N MET A 20 7.64 -5.74 0.42
CA MET A 20 7.01 -5.40 -0.86
C MET A 20 8.09 -4.91 -1.83
N GLN A 21 8.97 -5.79 -2.30
CA GLN A 21 10.20 -5.39 -3.04
C GLN A 21 9.95 -4.56 -4.31
N SER A 22 8.78 -4.69 -4.93
CA SER A 22 8.37 -3.94 -6.12
C SER A 22 7.71 -2.59 -5.81
N VAL A 23 7.45 -2.30 -4.53
CA VAL A 23 6.72 -1.11 -4.06
C VAL A 23 7.63 -0.24 -3.21
N ARG A 24 7.67 1.05 -3.50
CA ARG A 24 8.38 2.02 -2.67
C ARG A 24 7.41 2.63 -1.65
N SER A 25 7.73 2.51 -0.36
CA SER A 25 6.91 3.03 0.74
C SER A 25 7.58 4.20 1.44
N ARG A 26 6.78 5.22 1.77
CA ARG A 26 7.08 6.28 2.72
C ARG A 26 5.99 6.34 3.78
N CYS A 27 6.38 6.60 5.02
CA CYS A 27 5.49 6.49 6.16
C CYS A 27 5.46 7.78 6.97
N LYS A 28 4.32 8.04 7.58
CA LYS A 28 4.14 9.11 8.55
C LYS A 28 3.23 8.63 9.68
N VAL A 29 3.67 8.80 10.92
CA VAL A 29 2.80 8.60 12.09
C VAL A 29 2.09 9.92 12.35
N GLU A 30 0.76 9.87 12.35
CA GLU A 30 -0.09 11.02 12.58
C GLU A 30 -0.25 11.33 14.08
N ALA A 31 -0.80 12.50 14.40
CA ALA A 31 -0.99 12.94 15.79
C ALA A 31 -1.90 12.02 16.61
N ASP A 32 -2.85 11.35 15.95
CA ASP A 32 -3.76 10.35 16.54
C ASP A 32 -3.13 8.95 16.69
N ARG A 33 -1.83 8.83 16.36
CA ARG A 33 -1.05 7.58 16.37
C ARG A 33 -1.49 6.57 15.32
N THR A 34 -2.25 6.97 14.31
CA THR A 34 -2.41 6.16 13.10
C THR A 34 -1.20 6.32 12.17
N LEU A 35 -1.00 5.35 11.29
CA LEU A 35 0.03 5.38 10.26
C LEU A 35 -0.60 5.73 8.91
N THR A 36 -0.01 6.71 8.24
CA THR A 36 -0.22 6.98 6.81
C THR A 36 0.94 6.38 6.03
N VAL A 37 0.63 5.63 4.97
CA VAL A 37 1.61 5.01 4.08
C VAL A 37 1.35 5.48 2.65
N GLN A 38 2.35 6.12 2.07
CA GLN A 38 2.40 6.44 0.64
C GLN A 38 3.17 5.35 -0.08
N LEU A 39 2.58 4.79 -1.12
CA LEU A 39 3.10 3.64 -1.87
C LEU A 39 3.21 4.02 -3.34
N ASN A 40 4.36 3.75 -3.96
CA ASN A 40 4.56 3.91 -5.39
C ASN A 40 4.80 2.53 -6.02
N TYR A 41 3.94 2.16 -6.98
CA TYR A 41 4.01 0.88 -7.69
C TYR A 41 3.63 1.08 -9.17
N GLN A 42 4.49 0.65 -10.09
CA GLN A 42 4.28 0.78 -11.55
C GLN A 42 3.92 2.20 -12.03
N ASN A 43 4.51 3.24 -11.42
CA ASN A 43 4.21 4.66 -11.66
C ASN A 43 2.82 5.14 -11.20
N GLU A 44 2.10 4.32 -10.43
CA GLU A 44 0.90 4.73 -9.74
C GLU A 44 1.19 4.99 -8.26
N ASP A 45 0.58 6.05 -7.72
CA ASP A 45 0.71 6.44 -6.32
C ASP A 45 -0.56 6.07 -5.55
N PHE A 46 -0.38 5.35 -4.45
CA PHE A 46 -1.44 4.97 -3.52
C PHE A 46 -1.17 5.60 -2.16
N THR A 47 -2.24 6.01 -1.48
CA THR A 47 -2.15 6.50 -0.10
C THR A 47 -3.13 5.72 0.77
N VAL A 48 -2.60 5.07 1.80
CA VAL A 48 -3.39 4.37 2.81
C VAL A 48 -3.29 5.15 4.12
N VAL A 49 -4.44 5.48 4.70
CA VAL A 49 -4.56 6.30 5.91
C VAL A 49 -5.24 5.53 7.02
N GLY A 50 -5.04 5.95 8.27
CA GLY A 50 -5.77 5.40 9.40
C GLY A 50 -5.34 4.00 9.82
N ILE A 51 -4.13 3.54 9.45
CA ILE A 51 -3.64 2.23 9.88
C ILE A 51 -3.40 2.26 11.39
N GLY A 52 -4.09 1.38 12.11
CA GLY A 52 -4.08 1.33 13.58
C GLY A 52 -2.73 0.88 14.15
N ARG A 53 -2.42 1.33 15.38
CA ARG A 53 -1.14 1.02 16.05
C ARG A 53 -0.85 -0.47 16.18
N ASP A 54 -1.89 -1.28 16.34
CA ASP A 54 -1.84 -2.75 16.40
C ASP A 54 -1.28 -3.38 15.10
N GLN A 55 -1.55 -2.77 13.95
CA GLN A 55 -1.13 -3.24 12.63
C GLN A 55 0.33 -2.92 12.31
N TYR A 56 0.96 -1.98 13.02
CA TYR A 56 2.37 -1.63 12.85
C TYR A 56 3.18 -1.66 14.16
N ARG A 57 2.69 -2.39 15.17
CA ARG A 57 3.30 -2.44 16.51
C ARG A 57 4.67 -3.10 16.52
N ASP A 58 4.86 -4.13 15.70
CA ASP A 58 6.04 -4.97 15.63
C ASP A 58 6.32 -5.43 14.18
N VAL A 59 7.47 -6.08 13.97
CA VAL A 59 7.92 -6.50 12.64
C VAL A 59 6.98 -7.54 12.02
N GLN A 60 6.35 -8.40 12.82
CA GLN A 60 5.44 -9.42 12.31
C GLN A 60 4.15 -8.78 11.79
N SER A 61 3.56 -7.87 12.56
CA SER A 61 2.39 -7.09 12.12
C SER A 61 2.70 -6.30 10.85
N LEU A 62 3.87 -5.66 10.76
CA LEU A 62 4.28 -4.92 9.56
C LEU A 62 4.46 -5.80 8.33
N ARG A 63 5.02 -7.01 8.47
CA ARG A 63 5.13 -7.96 7.36
C ARG A 63 3.76 -8.41 6.88
N GLN A 64 2.81 -8.61 7.79
CA GLN A 64 1.43 -8.94 7.42
C GLN A 64 0.74 -7.78 6.73
N LEU A 65 0.87 -6.56 7.28
CA LEU A 65 0.38 -5.34 6.67
C LEU A 65 0.93 -5.16 5.25
N GLY A 66 2.24 -5.32 5.05
CA GLY A 66 2.86 -5.22 3.71
C GLY A 66 2.29 -6.21 2.70
N ARG A 67 2.04 -7.47 3.10
CA ARG A 67 1.40 -8.45 2.20
C ARG A 67 -0.01 -8.01 1.79
N HIS A 68 -0.84 -7.59 2.75
CA HIS A 68 -2.19 -7.12 2.47
C HIS A 68 -2.20 -5.87 1.58
N LEU A 69 -1.30 -4.92 1.83
CA LEU A 69 -1.17 -3.73 0.98
C LEU A 69 -0.81 -4.08 -0.47
N LEU A 70 0.12 -5.02 -0.67
CA LEU A 70 0.51 -5.48 -2.01
C LEU A 70 -0.66 -6.17 -2.72
N GLU A 71 -1.37 -7.07 -2.04
CA GLU A 71 -2.56 -7.75 -2.58
C GLU A 71 -3.62 -6.74 -3.05
N GLU A 72 -3.92 -5.73 -2.24
CA GLU A 72 -4.91 -4.69 -2.57
C GLU A 72 -4.47 -3.79 -3.73
N ILE A 73 -3.19 -3.42 -3.79
CA ILE A 73 -2.63 -2.64 -4.91
C ILE A 73 -2.73 -3.43 -6.22
N GLU A 74 -2.29 -4.69 -6.22
CA GLU A 74 -2.31 -5.54 -7.41
C GLU A 74 -3.75 -5.76 -7.90
N ALA A 75 -4.68 -6.02 -6.99
CA ALA A 75 -6.09 -6.15 -7.31
C ALA A 75 -6.65 -4.85 -7.92
N THR A 76 -6.28 -3.69 -7.37
CA THR A 76 -6.72 -2.37 -7.87
C THR A 76 -6.25 -2.12 -9.30
N ILE A 77 -4.98 -2.42 -9.61
CA ILE A 77 -4.41 -2.25 -10.95
C ILE A 77 -5.04 -3.21 -11.95
N ILE A 78 -5.20 -4.50 -11.58
CA ILE A 78 -5.86 -5.49 -12.45
C ILE A 78 -7.28 -5.05 -12.78
N MET A 79 -8.05 -4.59 -11.78
CA MET A 79 -9.42 -4.11 -12.00
C MET A 79 -9.45 -2.85 -12.88
N SER A 80 -8.50 -1.93 -12.71
CA SER A 80 -8.37 -0.73 -13.54
C SER A 80 -8.09 -1.09 -15.02
N ALA A 81 -7.17 -2.03 -15.25
CA ALA A 81 -6.86 -2.53 -16.59
C ALA A 81 -8.06 -3.21 -17.26
N MET A 82 -8.81 -4.03 -16.51
CA MET A 82 -10.01 -4.71 -17.04
C MET A 82 -11.11 -3.74 -17.45
N ARG A 83 -11.35 -2.67 -16.68
CA ARG A 83 -12.34 -1.63 -17.03
C ARG A 83 -11.94 -0.86 -18.29
N SER A 84 -10.64 -0.62 -18.46
CA SER A 84 -10.09 0.12 -19.59
C SER A 84 -10.16 -0.66 -20.91
N ASN A 85 -10.30 -1.99 -20.85
CA ASN A 85 -10.27 -2.88 -22.03
C ASN A 85 -11.66 -3.19 -22.62
N THR A 86 -12.66 -2.33 -22.40
CA THR A 86 -13.99 -2.50 -23.02
C THR A 86 -13.90 -2.04 -24.49
N PRO A 87 -14.00 -2.92 -25.51
CA PRO A 87 -13.98 -2.46 -26.89
C PRO A 87 -15.29 -1.73 -27.17
N LEU A 88 -15.20 -0.44 -27.51
CA LEU A 88 -16.24 0.33 -28.19
C LEU A 88 -16.51 -0.32 -29.56
N ARG A 89 -17.23 -1.45 -29.58
CA ARG A 89 -17.73 -2.08 -30.80
C ARG A 89 -19.26 -2.03 -30.80
N ALA A 90 -19.78 -0.82 -30.85
CA ALA A 90 -21.11 -0.47 -31.32
C ALA A 90 -21.01 1.00 -31.75
N LYS A 91 -20.97 1.37 -33.03
CA LYS A 91 -21.96 1.10 -34.06
C LYS A 91 -21.30 1.23 -35.44
N ALA A 92 -21.19 0.12 -36.15
CA ALA A 92 -21.12 0.11 -37.61
C ALA A 92 -22.27 -0.78 -38.05
N GLN A 93 -23.45 -0.18 -38.24
CA GLN A 93 -24.58 -0.71 -39.02
C GLN A 93 -25.78 0.23 -38.85
N ALA A 94 -25.96 1.11 -39.83
CA ALA A 94 -27.27 1.31 -40.47
C ALA A 94 -26.99 2.04 -41.78
N HIS A 95 -27.44 1.40 -42.86
CA HIS A 95 -27.51 1.88 -44.23
C HIS A 95 -28.33 3.17 -44.35
#